data_AF-A0A6V7IMV3-F1
#
_entry.id   AF-A0A6V7IMV3-F1
#
_cell.length_a   1.000
_cell.length_b   1.000
_cell.length_c   1.000
_cell.angle_alpha   90.00
_cell.angle_beta   90.00
_cell.angle_gamma   90.00
#
_symmetry.space_group_name_H-M   'P 1'
#
loop_
_entity.id
_entity.type
_entity.pdbx_description
1 polymer ?
#
loop_
_entity_poly.entity_id
_entity_poly.type
_entity_poly.pdbx_seq_one_letter_code
_entity_poly.pdbx_strand_id
1 'polypeptide(L)'
;NGKKREYQLGQMIRNYYGNFLGEIYSPSDIIARSTDFDRTKMSLQLVLAGIYPPAIAQRWNARMDWQPVVTSTVPEADDSLMIPEECP
;
A
#
# COMPACT_ATOMS: atom_id res chain seq x y z
N ASN A 1 6.77 15.54 7.90
CA ASN A 1 7.46 14.22 8.00
C ASN A 1 6.91 13.22 6.99
N GLY A 2 7.78 12.35 6.47
CA GLY A 2 7.47 11.41 5.39
C GLY A 2 6.26 10.52 5.67
N LYS A 3 6.17 9.91 6.86
CA LYS A 3 5.06 9.01 7.20
C LYS A 3 3.67 9.62 7.02
N LYS A 4 3.50 10.87 7.47
CA LYS A 4 2.22 11.61 7.31
C LYS A 4 1.91 11.87 5.84
N ARG A 5 2.93 12.17 5.03
CA ARG A 5 2.77 12.45 3.60
C ARG A 5 2.35 11.20 2.82
N GLU A 6 2.91 10.03 3.14
CA GLU A 6 2.52 8.76 2.51
C GLU A 6 1.09 8.37 2.85
N TYR A 7 0.70 8.51 4.12
CA TYR A 7 -0.69 8.27 4.53
C TYR A 7 -1.67 9.21 3.81
N GLN A 8 -1.34 10.50 3.73
CA GLN A 8 -2.14 11.49 3.00
C GLN A 8 -2.21 11.20 1.50
N LEU A 9 -1.13 10.70 0.89
CA LEU A 9 -1.12 10.23 -0.49
C LEU A 9 -2.12 9.08 -0.69
N GLY A 10 -2.15 8.12 0.23
CA GLY A 10 -3.14 7.05 0.22
C GLY A 10 -4.58 7.55 0.29
N GLN A 11 -4.86 8.48 1.19
CA GLN A 11 -6.19 9.13 1.29
C GLN A 11 -6.56 9.87 0.01
N MET A 12 -5.60 10.53 -0.64
CA MET A 12 -5.82 11.21 -1.92
C MET A 12 -6.17 10.21 -3.02
N ILE A 13 -5.44 9.09 -3.13
CA ILE A 13 -5.74 8.01 -4.07
C ILE A 13 -7.14 7.45 -3.81
N ARG A 14 -7.51 7.22 -2.54
CA ARG A 14 -8.86 6.79 -2.17
C ARG A 14 -9.94 7.78 -2.59
N ASN A 15 -9.70 9.07 -2.44
CA ASN A 15 -10.66 10.09 -2.85
C ASN A 15 -10.89 10.09 -4.36
N TYR A 16 -9.84 9.87 -5.15
CA TYR A 16 -9.95 9.84 -6.62
C TYR A 16 -10.55 8.54 -7.15
N TYR A 17 -10.19 7.40 -6.56
CA TYR A 17 -10.51 6.08 -7.11
C TYR A 17 -11.45 5.25 -6.23
N GLY A 18 -12.02 5.81 -5.17
CA GLY A 18 -12.82 5.07 -4.19
C GLY A 18 -14.02 4.34 -4.78
N ASN A 19 -14.67 4.92 -5.79
CA ASN A 19 -15.77 4.27 -6.51
C ASN A 19 -15.31 3.07 -7.33
N PHE A 20 -14.10 3.12 -7.89
CA PHE A 20 -13.51 2.03 -8.67
C PHE A 20 -12.98 0.91 -7.77
N LEU A 21 -12.33 1.27 -6.66
CA LEU A 21 -11.73 0.32 -5.71
C LEU A 21 -12.78 -0.37 -4.81
N GLY A 22 -13.99 0.18 -4.70
CA GLY A 22 -15.03 -0.34 -3.80
C GLY A 22 -14.72 -0.12 -2.33
N GLU A 23 -15.65 -0.41 -1.43
CA GLU A 23 -15.44 -0.24 0.02
C GLU A 23 -14.67 -1.40 0.68
N ILE A 24 -14.80 -2.60 0.13
CA ILE A 24 -14.23 -3.83 0.66
C ILE A 24 -12.90 -4.08 -0.04
N TYR A 25 -11.83 -4.27 0.74
CA TYR A 25 -10.55 -4.69 0.20
C TYR A 25 -10.63 -6.15 -0.28
N SER A 26 -10.21 -6.41 -1.51
CA SER A 26 -9.93 -7.75 -2.01
C SER A 26 -8.49 -7.86 -2.53
N PRO A 27 -7.72 -8.91 -2.15
CA PRO A 27 -6.38 -9.14 -2.68
C PRO A 27 -6.32 -9.34 -4.20
N SER A 28 -7.44 -9.66 -4.86
CA SER A 28 -7.51 -9.80 -6.32
C SER A 28 -7.51 -8.48 -7.07
N ASP A 29 -7.87 -7.38 -6.41
CA ASP A 29 -8.23 -6.13 -7.10
C ASP A 29 -7.03 -5.19 -7.24
N ILE A 30 -5.99 -5.41 -6.41
CA ILE A 30 -4.78 -4.58 -6.41
C ILE A 30 -3.53 -5.43 -6.23
N ILE A 31 -2.44 -4.96 -6.87
CA ILE A 31 -1.09 -5.42 -6.59
C ILE A 31 -0.35 -4.26 -5.93
N ALA A 32 0.09 -4.47 -4.69
CA ALA A 32 0.93 -3.53 -3.98
C ALA A 32 2.37 -4.04 -3.95
N ARG A 33 3.28 -3.32 -4.62
CA ARG A 33 4.71 -3.66 -4.73
C ARG A 33 5.58 -2.46 -4.38
N SER A 34 6.66 -2.71 -3.65
CA SER A 34 7.75 -1.75 -3.44
C SER A 34 9.10 -2.39 -3.76
N THR A 35 10.16 -1.58 -3.81
CA THR A 35 11.54 -2.07 -3.72
C THR A 35 11.79 -2.70 -2.35
N ASP A 36 12.87 -3.48 -2.22
CA ASP A 36 13.18 -4.23 -1.00
C ASP A 36 13.81 -3.41 0.14
N PHE A 37 13.73 -2.07 0.10
CA PHE A 37 14.22 -1.21 1.18
C PHE A 37 13.18 -1.02 2.28
N ASP A 38 13.62 -0.99 3.55
CA ASP A 38 12.71 -0.74 4.68
C ASP A 38 11.92 0.56 4.53
N ARG A 39 12.56 1.62 4.04
CA ARG A 39 11.90 2.92 3.83
C ARG A 39 10.72 2.82 2.86
N THR A 40 10.84 2.04 1.78
CA THR A 40 9.81 1.94 0.73
C THR A 40 8.71 0.97 1.14
N LYS A 41 9.07 -0.12 1.83
CA LYS A 41 8.10 -1.01 2.51
C LYS A 41 7.23 -0.24 3.50
N MET A 42 7.85 0.59 4.35
CA MET A 42 7.11 1.42 5.31
C MET A 42 6.24 2.48 4.62
N SER A 43 6.74 3.14 3.58
CA SER A 43 5.95 4.09 2.79
C SER A 43 4.73 3.41 2.17
N LEU A 44 4.90 2.24 1.53
CA LEU A 44 3.80 1.49 0.91
C LEU A 44 2.72 1.13 1.92
N GLN A 45 3.09 0.63 3.10
CA GLN A 45 2.14 0.29 4.16
C GLN A 45 1.30 1.51 4.61
N LEU A 46 1.92 2.69 4.68
CA LEU A 46 1.21 3.93 5.04
C LEU A 46 0.27 4.41 3.93
N VAL A 47 0.69 4.31 2.66
CA VAL A 47 -0.19 4.58 1.53
C VAL A 47 -1.39 3.64 1.56
N LEU A 48 -1.18 2.33 1.73
CA LEU A 48 -2.26 1.34 1.77
C LEU A 48 -3.22 1.56 2.94
N ALA A 49 -2.71 1.95 4.11
CA ALA A 49 -3.55 2.33 5.24
C ALA A 49 -4.47 3.53 4.93
N GLY A 50 -4.02 4.46 4.08
CA GLY A 50 -4.85 5.57 3.59
C GLY A 50 -5.81 5.18 2.47
N ILE A 51 -5.47 4.17 1.66
CA ILE A 51 -6.31 3.67 0.58
C ILE A 51 -7.46 2.79 1.12
N TYR A 52 -7.16 1.88 2.05
CA TYR A 52 -8.08 0.87 2.54
C TYR A 52 -8.26 0.93 4.07
N PRO A 53 -8.86 2.01 4.61
CA PRO A 53 -9.41 1.94 5.96
C PRO A 53 -10.44 0.78 6.03
N PRO A 54 -10.45 -0.03 7.11
CA PRO A 54 -11.31 -1.20 7.18
C PRO A 54 -12.79 -0.82 7.15
N ALA A 55 -13.51 -1.34 6.15
CA ALA A 55 -14.96 -1.36 6.16
C ALA A 55 -15.48 -2.09 7.40
N ILE A 56 -16.75 -1.85 7.76
CA ILE A 56 -17.36 -2.46 8.96
C ILE A 56 -17.21 -3.98 8.97
N ALA A 57 -17.39 -4.64 7.83
CA ALA A 57 -17.26 -6.09 7.69
C ALA A 57 -15.82 -6.63 7.82
N GLN A 58 -14.81 -5.80 7.59
CA GLN A 58 -13.38 -6.18 7.63
C GLN A 58 -12.65 -5.61 8.86
N ARG A 59 -13.38 -4.90 9.73
CA ARG A 59 -12.83 -4.33 10.96
C ARG A 59 -12.64 -5.43 12.01
N TRP A 60 -11.40 -5.92 12.10
CA TRP A 60 -11.00 -6.92 13.10
C TRP A 60 -10.74 -6.31 14.50
N ASN A 61 -10.50 -4.99 14.58
CA ASN A 61 -10.24 -4.27 15.82
C ASN A 61 -11.03 -2.96 15.89
N ALA A 62 -11.88 -2.83 16.92
CA ALA A 62 -12.75 -1.65 17.08
C ALA A 62 -11.99 -0.35 17.41
N ARG A 63 -10.75 -0.43 17.90
CA ARG A 63 -9.93 0.73 18.30
C ARG A 63 -8.86 1.09 17.27
N MET A 64 -8.74 0.34 16.18
CA MET A 64 -7.69 0.50 15.19
C MET A 64 -8.28 0.46 13.79
N ASP A 65 -8.24 1.60 13.11
CA ASP A 65 -8.74 1.74 11.73
C ASP A 65 -7.67 1.35 10.71
N TRP A 66 -7.18 0.12 10.84
CA TRP A 66 -6.16 -0.47 9.97
C TRP A 66 -6.49 -1.94 9.73
N GLN A 67 -6.22 -2.41 8.52
CA GLN A 67 -6.29 -3.81 8.14
C GLN A 67 -5.03 -4.22 7.37
N PRO A 68 -4.64 -5.50 7.45
CA PRO A 68 -3.54 -6.01 6.64
C PRO A 68 -3.92 -5.98 5.16
N VAL A 69 -3.01 -5.44 4.33
CA VAL A 69 -3.10 -5.46 2.87
C VAL A 69 -1.87 -6.21 2.36
N VAL A 70 -2.06 -7.13 1.42
CA VAL A 70 -0.97 -7.94 0.87
C VAL A 70 0.00 -7.04 0.11
N THR A 71 1.29 -7.15 0.43
CA THR A 71 2.38 -6.46 -0.26
C THR A 71 3.44 -7.44 -0.73
N SER A 72 4.06 -7.11 -1.86
CA SER A 72 5.15 -7.89 -2.45
C SER A 72 6.41 -7.04 -2.59
N THR A 73 7.57 -7.67 -2.46
CA THR A 73 8.87 -7.11 -2.85
C THR A 73 9.62 -8.15 -3.66
N VAL A 74 10.57 -7.69 -4.46
CA VAL A 74 11.55 -8.53 -5.15
C VAL A 74 12.92 -8.16 -4.56
N PRO A 75 13.79 -9.13 -4.22
CA PRO A 75 15.14 -8.84 -3.75
C PRO A 75 15.86 -7.87 -4.69
N GLU A 76 16.65 -6.96 -4.13
CA GLU A 76 17.30 -5.88 -4.89
C GLU A 76 18.09 -6.38 -6.11
N ALA A 77 18.87 -7.46 -5.96
CA ALA A 77 19.65 -8.07 -7.03
C ALA A 77 18.81 -8.66 -8.19
N ASP A 78 17.52 -8.91 -7.95
CA ASP A 78 16.61 -9.49 -8.94
C ASP A 78 15.56 -8.46 -9.43
N ASP A 79 15.55 -7.23 -8.89
CA ASP A 79 14.52 -6.22 -9.18
C ASP A 79 14.88 -5.31 -10.38
N SER A 80 14.90 -5.90 -11.56
CA SER A 80 15.15 -5.18 -12.82
C SER A 80 14.05 -4.17 -13.21
N LEU A 81 12.91 -4.15 -12.49
CA LEU A 81 11.78 -3.29 -12.80
C LEU A 81 11.84 -1.97 -12.03
N MET A 82 12.08 -2.06 -10.72
CA MET A 82 12.03 -0.91 -9.81
C MET A 82 13.43 -0.39 -9.45
N ILE A 83 14.49 -1.12 -9.81
CA ILE A 83 15.90 -0.74 -9.65
C ILE A 83 16.61 -0.92 -11.01
N PRO A 84 16.46 0.04 -11.93
CA PRO A 84 16.99 -0.08 -13.29
C PRO A 84 18.52 0.11 -13.38
N GLU A 85 19.18 0.44 -12.28
CA GLU A 85 20.63 0.72 -12.24
C GLU A 85 21.50 -0.53 -12.47
N GLU A 86 20.93 -1.74 -12.39
CA GLU A 86 21.60 -2.99 -12.79
C GLU A 86 21.25 -3.41 -14.22
N CYS A 87 21.41 -2.49 -15.18
CA CYS A 87 21.50 -2.85 -16.60
C CYS A 87 22.98 -3.12 -16.95
N PRO A 88 23.32 -4.28 -17.54
CA PRO A 88 24.69 -4.54 -18.00
C PRO A 88 25.16 -3.56 -19.08
#